data_AF-A0A1S8A7P2-F1
#
_entry.id   AF-A0A1S8A7P2-F1
#
_cell.length_a   1.000
_cell.length_b   1.000
_cell.length_c   1.000
_cell.angle_alpha   90.00
_cell.angle_beta   90.00
_cell.angle_gamma   90.00
#
_symmetry.space_group_name_H-M   'P 1'
#
loop_
_entity.id
_entity.type
_entity.pdbx_description
1 polymer ?
#
loop_
_entity_poly.entity_id
_entity_poly.type
_entity_poly.pdbx_seq_one_letter_code
_entity_poly.pdbx_strand_id
1 'polypeptide(L)' 'MPIPDDREKFSTFWFSEEEALSRLKLDDEKFMVRVAFEYTRNMSTDDWSSNKELEEREKSSVSKARVS' A
#
# COMPACT_ATOMS: atom_id res chain seq x y z
N MET A 1 14.65 -13.85 29.03
CA MET A 1 13.80 -12.64 28.97
C MET A 1 12.79 -12.84 27.86
N PRO A 2 11.48 -12.67 28.09
CA PRO A 2 10.52 -12.65 27.00
C PRO A 2 10.81 -11.40 26.15
N ILE A 3 10.95 -11.60 24.83
CA ILE A 3 11.03 -10.50 23.86
C ILE A 3 9.65 -9.83 23.89
N PRO A 4 9.52 -8.54 24.24
CA PRO A 4 8.24 -7.85 24.15
C PRO A 4 7.72 -8.02 22.72
N ASP A 5 6.47 -8.47 22.58
CA ASP A 5 5.81 -8.65 21.29
C ASP A 5 5.88 -7.32 20.51
N ASP A 6 6.78 -7.21 19.52
CA ASP A 6 6.93 -6.02 18.66
C ASP A 6 5.64 -5.69 17.89
N ARG A 7 4.62 -6.57 17.97
CA ARG A 7 3.27 -6.37 17.45
C ARG A 7 2.53 -5.16 18.03
N GLU A 8 2.89 -4.69 19.23
CA GLU A 8 2.26 -3.48 19.82
C GLU A 8 2.87 -2.17 19.33
N LYS A 9 3.97 -2.20 18.57
CA LYS A 9 4.77 -1.00 18.28
C LYS A 9 4.29 -0.17 17.08
N PHE A 10 3.38 -0.71 16.29
CA PHE A 10 2.91 -0.07 15.05
C PHE A 10 1.40 0.14 15.10
N SER A 11 1.00 1.39 15.31
CA SER A 11 -0.39 1.82 15.16
C SER A 11 -0.58 2.35 13.73
N THR A 12 -1.60 1.84 13.04
CA THR A 12 -1.97 2.33 11.70
C THR A 12 -3.03 3.41 11.85
N PHE A 13 -2.86 4.53 11.15
CA PHE A 13 -3.79 5.64 11.14
C PHE A 13 -4.14 6.02 9.70
N TRP A 14 -5.37 6.48 9.49
CA TRP A 14 -5.84 6.97 8.20
C TRP A 14 -5.87 8.50 8.23
N PHE A 15 -5.35 9.11 7.16
CA PHE A 15 -5.23 10.56 7.02
C PHE A 15 -5.63 10.99 5.61
N SER A 16 -6.07 12.24 5.49
CA SER A 16 -6.11 12.92 4.21
C SER A 16 -4.69 13.22 3.69
N GLU A 17 -4.55 13.55 2.40
CA GLU A 17 -3.25 13.87 1.80
C GLU A 17 -2.53 14.99 2.57
N GLU A 18 -3.22 16.09 2.88
CA GLU A 18 -2.64 17.24 3.58
C GLU A 18 -2.18 16.88 5.00
N GLU A 19 -2.99 16.12 5.73
CA GLU A 19 -2.65 15.65 7.08
C GLU A 19 -1.44 14.71 7.05
N ALA A 20 -1.38 13.80 6.08
CA ALA A 20 -0.24 12.91 5.91
C ALA A 20 1.04 13.71 5.63
N LEU A 21 0.99 14.66 4.69
CA LEU A 21 2.14 15.51 4.33
C LEU A 21 2.63 16.38 5.49
N SER A 22 1.72 16.83 6.37
CA SER A 22 2.07 17.63 7.55
C SER A 22 2.80 16.84 8.63
N ARG A 23 2.58 15.52 8.69
CA ARG A 23 3.12 14.63 9.73
C ARG A 23 4.43 13.96 9.32
N LEU A 24 4.64 13.77 8.02
CA LEU A 24 5.86 13.16 7.48
C LEU A 24 7.05 14.10 7.62
N LYS A 25 8.19 13.53 7.99
CA LYS A 25 9.41 14.30 8.24
C LYS A 25 10.33 14.31 7.03
N LEU A 26 10.43 13.19 6.33
CA LEU A 26 11.33 13.04 5.20
C LEU A 26 10.65 13.50 3.91
N ASP A 27 11.40 14.16 3.04
CA ASP A 27 10.86 14.67 1.79
C ASP A 27 10.58 13.56 0.78
N ASP A 28 11.34 12.46 0.81
CA ASP A 28 11.08 11.27 0.00
C ASP A 28 9.73 10.62 0.38
N GLU A 29 9.41 10.57 1.68
CA GLU A 29 8.11 10.06 2.14
C GLU A 29 6.96 10.95 1.64
N LYS A 30 7.13 12.27 1.74
CA LYS A 30 6.13 13.23 1.23
C LYS A 30 5.96 13.11 -0.28
N PHE A 31 7.06 12.91 -1.02
CA PHE A 31 7.02 12.68 -2.46
C PHE A 31 6.21 11.42 -2.80
N MET A 32 6.48 10.31 -2.11
CA MET A 32 5.74 9.05 -2.32
C MET A 32 4.24 9.22 -2.04
N VAL A 33 3.86 9.93 -0.98
CA VAL A 33 2.45 10.23 -0.69
C VAL A 33 1.83 11.02 -1.84
N ARG A 34 2.46 12.10 -2.31
CA ARG A 34 1.94 12.90 -3.43
C ARG A 34 1.77 12.06 -4.70
N VAL A 35 2.76 11.24 -5.04
CA VAL A 35 2.69 10.36 -6.21
C VAL A 35 1.52 9.38 -6.09
N ALA A 36 1.33 8.76 -4.92
CA ALA A 36 0.24 7.81 -4.70
C ALA A 36 -1.15 8.48 -4.78
N PHE A 37 -1.31 9.65 -4.16
CA PHE A 37 -2.57 10.41 -4.23
C PHE A 37 -2.85 10.93 -5.64
N GLU A 38 -1.85 11.43 -6.35
CA GLU A 38 -2.01 11.87 -7.74
C GLU A 38 -2.35 10.71 -8.67
N TYR A 39 -1.65 9.58 -8.51
CA TYR A 39 -1.93 8.37 -9.28
C TYR A 39 -3.37 7.89 -9.07
N THR A 40 -3.82 7.80 -7.81
CA THR A 40 -5.18 7.36 -7.48
C THR A 40 -6.26 8.32 -7.96
N ARG A 41 -6.00 9.64 -7.97
CA ARG A 41 -6.91 10.66 -8.53
C ARG A 41 -7.08 10.54 -10.03
N ASN A 42 -5.99 10.24 -10.74
CA ASN A 42 -5.98 10.17 -12.20
C ASN A 42 -6.27 8.75 -12.72
N MET A 43 -6.48 7.79 -11.83
CA MET A 43 -6.81 6.42 -12.15
C MET A 43 -8.26 6.31 -12.62
N SER A 44 -8.48 5.87 -13.86
CA SER A 44 -9.83 5.61 -14.35
C SER A 44 -10.42 4.35 -13.68
N THR A 45 -11.74 4.23 -13.65
CA THR A 45 -12.41 3.00 -13.18
C THR A 45 -11.97 1.74 -13.91
N ASP A 46 -11.50 1.87 -15.16
CA ASP A 46 -10.99 0.75 -15.95
C ASP A 46 -9.58 0.33 -15.47
N ASP A 47 -8.74 1.28 -15.06
CA ASP A 47 -7.41 1.00 -14.49
C ASP A 47 -7.51 0.24 -13.15
N TRP A 48 -8.50 0.57 -12.32
CA TRP A 48 -8.80 -0.17 -11.09
C TRP A 48 -9.19 -1.63 -11.38
N SER A 49 -9.93 -1.85 -12.46
CA SER A 49 -10.44 -3.16 -12.86
C SER A 49 -9.32 -4.05 -13.43
N SER A 50 -8.40 -3.46 -14.20
CA SER A 50 -7.22 -4.17 -14.75
C SER A 50 -6.26 -4.63 -13.65
N ASN A 51 -6.08 -3.85 -12.57
CA ASN A 51 -5.26 -4.27 -11.43
C ASN A 51 -5.85 -5.49 -10.71
N LYS A 52 -7.17 -5.58 -10.63
CA LYS A 52 -7.86 -6.73 -10.03
C LYS A 52 -7.60 -8.03 -10.80
N GLU A 53 -7.61 -7.97 -12.13
CA GLU A 53 -7.29 -9.14 -12.97
C GLU A 53 -5.83 -9.58 -12.84
N LEU A 54 -4.91 -8.64 -12.63
CA LEU A 54 -3.50 -8.93 -12.37
C LEU A 54 -3.30 -9.61 -11.02
N GLU A 55 -3.93 -9.12 -9.95
CA GLU A 55 -3.88 -9.76 -8.64
C GLU A 55 -4.44 -11.20 -8.67
N GLU A 56 -5.52 -11.44 -9.42
CA GLU A 56 -6.11 -12.76 -9.58
C GLU A 56 -5.18 -13.71 -10.34
N ARG A 57 -4.46 -13.23 -11.37
CA ARG A 57 -3.42 -14.00 -12.07
C ARG A 57 -2.25 -14.33 -11.16
N GLU A 58 -1.75 -13.38 -10.36
CA GLU A 58 -0.64 -13.63 -9.44
C GLU A 58 -1.01 -14.61 -8.32
N LYS A 59 -2.22 -14.50 -7.76
CA LYS A 59 -2.73 -15.49 -6.78
C LYS A 59 -2.82 -16.89 -7.41
N SER A 60 -3.22 -16.98 -8.69
CA SER A 60 -3.31 -18.24 -9.40
C SER A 60 -1.94 -18.88 -9.71
N SER A 61 -0.91 -18.08 -10.01
CA SER A 61 0.43 -18.56 -10.31
C SER A 61 1.19 -19.02 -9.05
N VAL A 62 1.02 -18.31 -7.93
CA VAL A 62 1.54 -18.71 -6.61
C VAL A 62 0.90 -20.03 -6.13
N SER A 63 -0.39 -20.22 -6.39
CA SER A 63 -1.10 -21.46 -6.06
C SER A 63 -0.57 -22.65 -6.86
N LYS A 64 -0.13 -22.43 -8.10
CA LYS A 64 0.40 -23.48 -8.99
C LYS A 64 1.85 -23.85 -8.64
N ALA A 65 2.66 -22.89 -8.19
CA ALA A 65 4.04 -23.13 -7.74
C ALA A 65 4.13 -23.87 -6.41
N ARG A 66 3.09 -23.83 -5.57
CA ARG A 66 3.07 -24.46 -4.23
C ARG A 66 2.62 -25.94 -4.25
N VAL A 67 2.17 -26.43 -5.41
CA VAL A 67 1.66 -27.80 -5.62
C VAL A 67 2.60 -28.64 -6.50
N SER A 68 3.73 -28.07 -6.95
CA SER A 68 4.81 -28.79 -7.66
C SER A 68 5.98 -29.09 -6.73
#